data_AF-A0A6N7GIG1-F1
#
_entry.id   AF-A0A6N7GIG1-F1
#
_cell.length_a   1.000
_cell.length_b   1.000
_cell.length_c   1.000
_cell.angle_alpha   90.00
_cell.angle_beta   90.00
_cell.angle_gamma   90.00
#
_symmetry.space_group_name_H-M   'P 1'
#
loop_
_entity.id
_entity.type
_entity.pdbx_description
1 polymer ?
#
loop_
_entity_poly.entity_id
_entity_poly.type
_entity_poly.pdbx_seq_one_letter_code
_entity_poly.pdbx_strand_id
1 'polypeptide(L)'
;MSAVEWLVDHHRAKERERRQMVDELCLQPSDHILDSACGPGLWTRLFAEKVAGRGKVTGLDFSSELLDYAQASLRDDPLASAVEFVLGDLHDPPFPPESFDVTFLGNCLCYISDVAEVLEKHKKLTRRGGRVISKDFDGSVA
;
A
#
# COMPACT_ATOMS: atom_id res chain seq x y z
N MET A 1 -13.02 10.92 18.22
CA MET A 1 -12.23 9.94 17.47
C MET A 1 -12.98 9.62 16.19
N SER A 2 -12.53 10.15 15.06
CA SER A 2 -13.03 9.79 13.73
C SER A 2 -12.56 8.38 13.33
N ALA A 3 -13.13 7.84 12.25
CA ALA A 3 -12.68 6.56 11.69
C ALA A 3 -11.21 6.63 11.24
N VAL A 4 -10.81 7.76 10.62
CA VAL A 4 -9.43 8.02 10.21
C VAL A 4 -8.49 8.06 11.43
N GLU A 5 -8.86 8.80 12.48
CA GLU A 5 -8.03 8.89 13.71
C GLU A 5 -7.83 7.51 14.34
N TRP A 6 -8.90 6.72 14.47
CA TRP A 6 -8.80 5.36 15.00
C TRP A 6 -7.88 4.47 14.15
N LEU A 7 -8.00 4.53 12.83
CA LEU A 7 -7.19 3.71 11.92
C LEU A 7 -5.71 4.11 11.96
N VAL A 8 -5.42 5.41 12.03
CA VAL A 8 -4.06 5.92 12.21
C VAL A 8 -3.47 5.46 13.53
N ASP A 9 -4.21 5.56 14.63
CA ASP A 9 -3.76 5.10 15.95
C ASP A 9 -3.51 3.58 15.96
N HIS A 10 -4.37 2.80 15.29
CA HIS A 10 -4.17 1.36 15.09
C HIS A 10 -2.85 1.06 14.37
N HIS A 11 -2.52 1.79 13.30
CA HIS A 11 -1.27 1.61 12.56
C HIS A 11 -0.04 2.11 13.33
N ARG A 12 -0.17 3.16 14.15
CA ARG A 12 0.90 3.67 15.01
C ARG A 12 1.25 2.69 16.11
N ALA A 13 0.24 2.05 16.71
CA ALA A 13 0.46 1.03 17.73
C ALA A 13 1.32 -0.16 17.27
N LYS A 14 1.39 -0.39 15.95
CA LYS A 14 2.15 -1.49 15.31
C LYS A 14 3.29 -0.97 14.42
N GLU A 15 3.76 0.26 14.62
CA GLU A 15 4.74 0.87 13.72
C GLU A 15 6.04 0.07 13.66
N ARG A 16 6.50 -0.44 14.80
CA ARG A 16 7.75 -1.21 14.89
C ARG A 16 7.69 -2.49 14.05
N GLU A 17 6.63 -3.27 14.23
CA GLU A 17 6.39 -4.51 13.50
C GLU A 17 6.24 -4.23 12.01
N ARG A 18 5.52 -3.16 11.67
CA ARG A 18 5.31 -2.73 10.29
C ARG A 18 6.62 -2.34 9.59
N ARG A 19 7.49 -1.58 10.27
CA ARG A 19 8.83 -1.24 9.77
C ARG A 19 9.68 -2.49 9.55
N GLN A 20 9.69 -3.41 10.51
CA GLN A 20 10.40 -4.68 10.38
C GLN A 20 9.90 -5.49 9.18
N MET A 21 8.58 -5.59 8.99
CA MET A 21 8.01 -6.28 7.82
C MET A 21 8.49 -5.65 6.50
N VAL A 22 8.48 -4.31 6.40
CA VAL A 22 8.97 -3.60 5.20
C VAL A 22 10.46 -3.89 4.94
N ASP A 23 11.29 -4.01 5.98
CA ASP A 23 12.69 -4.40 5.84
C ASP A 23 12.83 -5.83 5.26
N GLU A 24 11.98 -6.75 5.71
CA GLU A 24 11.97 -8.14 5.25
C GLU A 24 11.44 -8.30 3.80
N LEU A 25 10.67 -7.33 3.30
CA LEU A 25 10.17 -7.36 1.91
C LEU A 25 11.29 -7.22 0.87
N CYS A 26 12.51 -6.85 1.26
CA CYS A 26 13.65 -6.70 0.35
C CYS A 26 13.32 -5.84 -0.89
N LEU A 27 12.62 -4.72 -0.67
CA LEU A 27 12.28 -3.75 -1.72
C LEU A 27 13.55 -3.12 -2.30
N GLN A 28 13.55 -2.90 -3.60
CA GLN A 28 14.66 -2.26 -4.30
C GLN A 28 14.42 -0.75 -4.41
N PRO A 29 15.48 0.09 -4.34
CA PRO A 29 15.32 1.53 -4.46
C PRO A 29 14.67 2.02 -5.76
N SER A 30 14.65 1.19 -6.80
CA SER A 30 14.03 1.48 -8.10
C SER A 30 12.63 0.90 -8.27
N ASP A 31 12.09 0.19 -7.28
CA ASP A 31 10.79 -0.46 -7.41
C ASP A 31 9.67 0.58 -7.64
N HIS A 32 8.77 0.27 -8.56
CA HIS A 32 7.45 0.86 -8.67
C HIS A 32 6.45 0.00 -7.89
N ILE A 33 5.91 0.57 -6.82
CA ILE A 33 5.10 -0.17 -5.83
C ILE A 33 3.65 0.29 -5.91
N LEU A 34 2.72 -0.65 -6.03
CA LEU A 34 1.29 -0.41 -5.80
C LEU A 34 0.94 -0.83 -4.36
N ASP A 35 0.53 0.13 -3.53
CA ASP A 35 -0.07 -0.09 -2.22
C ASP A 35 -1.60 -0.08 -2.37
N SER A 36 -2.21 -1.27 -2.45
CA SER A 36 -3.63 -1.44 -2.77
C SER A 36 -4.49 -1.50 -1.51
N ALA A 37 -5.53 -0.66 -1.47
CA ALA A 37 -6.24 -0.27 -0.25
C ALA A 37 -5.30 0.38 0.77
N CYS A 38 -4.59 1.44 0.34
CA CYS A 38 -3.52 2.07 1.12
C CYS A 38 -4.01 2.77 2.40
N GLY A 39 -5.32 3.01 2.52
CA GLY A 39 -5.94 3.70 3.64
C GLY A 39 -5.29 5.06 3.90
N PRO A 40 -4.92 5.39 5.16
CA PRO A 40 -4.30 6.68 5.48
C PRO A 40 -2.82 6.79 5.05
N GLY A 41 -2.32 5.85 4.23
CA GLY A 41 -1.01 5.93 3.58
C GLY A 41 0.17 5.53 4.46
N LEU A 42 -0.07 4.83 5.57
CA LEU A 42 0.98 4.51 6.52
C LEU A 42 2.00 3.53 5.89
N TRP A 43 1.55 2.47 5.21
CA TRP A 43 2.43 1.57 4.46
C TRP A 43 3.12 2.30 3.30
N THR A 44 2.35 3.08 2.54
CA THR A 44 2.83 3.93 1.44
C THR A 44 4.03 4.77 1.85
N ARG A 45 3.99 5.43 3.03
CA ARG A 45 5.11 6.22 3.55
C ARG A 45 6.37 5.38 3.76
N LEU A 46 6.25 4.18 4.32
CA LEU A 46 7.40 3.29 4.54
C LEU A 46 7.98 2.78 3.22
N PHE A 47 7.12 2.48 2.24
CA PHE A 47 7.57 2.14 0.89
C PHE A 47 8.31 3.32 0.24
N ALA A 48 7.81 4.54 0.42
CA ALA A 48 8.45 5.76 -0.08
C ALA A 48 9.85 5.94 0.52
N GLU A 49 10.02 5.68 1.82
CA GLU A 49 11.35 5.69 2.47
C GLU A 49 12.31 4.68 1.82
N LYS A 50 11.84 3.54 1.30
CA LYS A 50 12.67 2.52 0.63
C LYS A 50 13.04 2.86 -0.80
N VAL A 51 12.16 3.54 -1.53
CA VAL A 51 12.34 3.84 -2.97
C VAL A 51 12.79 5.28 -3.24
N ALA A 52 12.97 6.09 -2.19
CA ALA A 52 13.27 7.51 -2.29
C ALA A 52 14.43 7.80 -3.25
N GLY A 53 14.13 8.53 -4.32
CA GLY A 53 15.09 9.04 -5.31
C GLY A 53 15.24 8.24 -6.60
N ARG A 54 14.66 7.03 -6.72
CA ARG A 54 14.74 6.21 -7.96
C ARG A 54 13.47 5.45 -8.32
N GLY A 55 12.66 5.07 -7.35
CA GLY A 55 11.38 4.39 -7.57
C GLY A 55 10.19 5.27 -7.23
N LYS A 56 9.00 4.66 -7.22
CA LYS A 56 7.72 5.35 -6.97
C LYS A 56 6.76 4.45 -6.21
N VAL A 57 5.86 5.07 -5.46
CA VAL A 57 4.77 4.38 -4.77
C VAL A 57 3.44 4.98 -5.21
N THR A 58 2.51 4.14 -5.65
CA THR A 58 1.14 4.50 -5.94
C THR A 58 0.25 3.91 -4.84
N GLY A 59 -0.37 4.76 -4.04
CA GLY A 59 -1.40 4.36 -3.08
C GLY A 59 -2.78 4.40 -3.73
N LEU A 60 -3.48 3.26 -3.76
CA LEU A 60 -4.85 3.15 -4.27
C LEU A 60 -5.80 2.93 -3.11
N ASP A 61 -6.86 3.74 -3.00
CA ASP A 61 -7.94 3.50 -2.05
C ASP A 61 -9.27 4.02 -2.61
N PHE A 62 -10.39 3.41 -2.20
CA PHE A 62 -11.73 3.84 -2.62
C PHE A 62 -12.26 5.01 -1.77
N SER A 63 -11.67 5.24 -0.60
CA SER A 63 -12.07 6.28 0.34
C SER A 63 -11.33 7.59 0.07
N SER A 64 -12.02 8.57 -0.48
CA SER A 64 -11.46 9.91 -0.67
C SER A 64 -11.01 10.55 0.66
N GLU A 65 -11.72 10.29 1.76
CA GLU A 65 -11.38 10.81 3.09
C GLU A 65 -10.01 10.29 3.58
N LEU A 66 -9.71 9.00 3.34
CA LEU A 66 -8.43 8.41 3.70
C LEU A 66 -7.30 8.94 2.81
N LEU A 67 -7.56 9.11 1.50
CA LEU A 67 -6.59 9.67 0.58
C LEU A 67 -6.28 11.15 0.88
N ASP A 68 -7.28 11.94 1.26
CA ASP A 68 -7.09 13.34 1.67
C ASP A 68 -6.16 13.43 2.89
N TYR A 69 -6.36 12.55 3.88
CA TYR A 69 -5.47 12.44 5.03
C TYR A 69 -4.05 12.01 4.60
N ALA A 70 -3.94 10.97 3.77
CA ALA A 70 -2.67 10.43 3.31
C ALA A 70 -1.84 11.49 2.56
N GLN A 71 -2.47 12.21 1.63
CA GLN A 71 -1.87 13.33 0.91
C GLN A 71 -1.46 14.46 1.86
N ALA A 72 -2.32 14.85 2.79
CA ALA A 72 -2.00 15.89 3.77
C ALA A 72 -0.80 15.51 4.65
N SER A 73 -0.66 14.23 5.01
CA SER A 73 0.43 13.72 5.84
C SER A 73 1.81 13.80 5.20
N LEU A 74 1.88 13.89 3.86
CA LEU A 74 3.12 13.98 3.09
C LEU A 74 3.37 15.38 2.50
N ARG A 75 2.44 16.33 2.59
CA ARG A 75 2.45 17.60 1.84
C ARG A 75 3.80 18.34 1.84
N ASP A 76 4.45 18.42 3.00
CA ASP A 76 5.74 19.12 3.19
C ASP A 76 6.91 18.15 3.41
N ASP A 77 6.70 16.86 3.17
CA ASP A 77 7.70 15.81 3.33
C ASP A 77 8.44 15.58 2.00
N PRO A 78 9.78 15.48 1.98
CA PRO A 78 10.55 15.16 0.78
C PRO A 78 10.07 13.89 0.06
N LEU A 79 9.48 12.93 0.79
CA LEU A 79 8.91 11.70 0.24
C LEU A 79 7.72 11.93 -0.70
N ALA A 80 7.04 13.08 -0.63
CA ALA A 80 5.92 13.41 -1.51
C ALA A 80 6.27 13.29 -2.99
N SER A 81 7.52 13.57 -3.34
CA SER A 81 8.02 13.46 -4.72
C SER A 81 8.02 12.04 -5.28
N ALA A 82 7.98 11.02 -4.42
CA ALA A 82 7.98 9.61 -4.79
C ALA A 82 6.60 8.96 -4.68
N VAL A 83 5.56 9.70 -4.23
CA VAL A 83 4.25 9.12 -3.90
C VAL A 83 3.14 9.77 -4.73
N GLU A 84 2.24 8.95 -5.25
CA GLU A 84 0.97 9.37 -5.83
C GLU A 84 -0.18 8.61 -5.16
N PHE A 85 -1.26 9.32 -4.83
CA PHE A 85 -2.47 8.73 -4.29
C PHE A 85 -3.59 8.79 -5.33
N VAL A 86 -4.23 7.66 -5.58
CA VAL A 86 -5.23 7.47 -6.64
C VAL A 86 -6.52 6.95 -6.01
N LEU A 87 -7.63 7.64 -6.29
CA LEU A 87 -8.97 7.17 -5.94
C LEU A 87 -9.38 6.04 -6.89
N GLY A 88 -9.68 4.87 -6.35
CA GLY A 88 -10.16 3.75 -7.16
C GLY A 88 -10.45 2.50 -6.36
N ASP A 89 -11.11 1.54 -7.01
CA ASP A 89 -11.45 0.25 -6.42
C ASP A 89 -10.36 -0.76 -6.73
N LEU A 90 -9.91 -1.50 -5.71
CA LEU A 90 -8.96 -2.60 -5.87
C LEU A 90 -9.53 -3.73 -6.76
N HIS A 91 -10.85 -3.86 -6.87
CA HIS A 91 -11.50 -4.81 -7.78
C HIS A 91 -11.36 -4.38 -9.23
N ASP A 92 -11.15 -3.10 -9.55
CA ASP A 92 -10.92 -2.65 -10.91
C ASP A 92 -9.91 -1.49 -10.95
N PRO A 93 -8.62 -1.76 -10.63
CA PRO A 93 -7.64 -0.69 -10.51
C PRO A 93 -7.38 -0.03 -11.87
N PRO A 94 -7.32 1.31 -11.94
CA PRO A 94 -7.24 2.05 -13.20
C PRO A 94 -5.81 2.12 -13.77
N PHE A 95 -5.09 0.99 -13.76
CA PHE A 95 -3.69 0.91 -14.15
C PHE A 95 -3.48 -0.04 -15.35
N PRO A 96 -2.54 0.26 -16.26
CA PRO A 96 -2.15 -0.69 -17.30
C PRO A 96 -1.57 -1.99 -16.71
N PRO A 97 -1.65 -3.11 -17.44
CA PRO A 97 -0.97 -4.34 -17.03
C PRO A 97 0.56 -4.13 -16.96
N GLU A 98 1.22 -4.92 -16.13
CA GLU A 98 2.68 -4.91 -15.95
C GLU A 98 3.30 -3.55 -15.55
N SER A 99 2.54 -2.71 -14.85
CA SER A 99 2.98 -1.36 -14.42
C SER A 99 3.85 -1.34 -13.17
N PHE A 100 3.79 -2.38 -12.33
CA PHE A 100 4.42 -2.39 -11.00
C PHE A 100 5.43 -3.52 -10.83
N ASP A 101 6.54 -3.24 -10.13
CA ASP A 101 7.50 -4.24 -9.66
C ASP A 101 6.94 -5.04 -8.48
N VAL A 102 6.23 -4.35 -7.58
CA VAL A 102 5.63 -4.92 -6.39
C VAL A 102 4.20 -4.42 -6.25
N THR A 103 3.29 -5.33 -5.95
CA THR A 103 1.92 -5.01 -5.58
C THR A 103 1.67 -5.55 -4.18
N PHE A 104 1.31 -4.67 -3.26
CA PHE A 104 1.10 -4.94 -1.85
C PHE A 104 -0.37 -4.78 -1.48
N LEU A 105 -0.91 -5.76 -0.76
CA LEU A 105 -2.27 -5.78 -0.24
C LEU A 105 -2.19 -5.96 1.28
N GLY A 106 -2.37 -4.87 2.03
CA GLY A 106 -2.20 -4.84 3.48
C GLY A 106 -3.52 -4.70 4.22
N ASN A 107 -3.88 -5.70 5.01
CA ASN A 107 -5.04 -5.72 5.89
C ASN A 107 -6.36 -5.41 5.15
N CYS A 108 -6.51 -5.88 3.92
CA CYS A 108 -7.67 -5.61 3.08
C CYS A 108 -8.39 -6.87 2.56
N LEU A 109 -7.69 -8.02 2.42
CA LEU A 109 -8.29 -9.23 1.85
C LEU A 109 -9.37 -9.85 2.75
N CYS A 110 -9.32 -9.59 4.07
CA CYS A 110 -10.37 -10.03 4.99
C CYS A 110 -11.72 -9.32 4.78
N TYR A 111 -11.75 -8.22 4.02
CA TYR A 111 -12.97 -7.47 3.70
C TYR A 111 -13.49 -7.77 2.28
N ILE A 112 -12.87 -8.70 1.57
CA ILE A 112 -13.15 -9.00 0.16
C ILE A 112 -13.76 -10.41 0.05
N SER A 113 -14.85 -10.54 -0.71
CA SER A 113 -15.54 -11.82 -0.93
C SER A 113 -14.86 -12.71 -1.98
N ASP A 114 -14.22 -12.09 -2.97
CA ASP A 114 -13.72 -12.66 -4.22
C ASP A 114 -12.19 -12.49 -4.31
N VAL A 115 -11.50 -12.81 -3.22
CA VAL A 115 -10.04 -12.66 -3.06
C VAL A 115 -9.25 -13.20 -4.26
N ALA A 116 -9.66 -14.33 -4.83
CA ALA A 116 -8.98 -14.93 -5.98
C ALA A 116 -9.04 -14.04 -7.24
N GLU A 117 -10.16 -13.38 -7.49
CA GLU A 117 -10.31 -12.46 -8.62
C GLU A 117 -9.45 -11.22 -8.41
N VAL A 118 -9.50 -10.64 -7.21
CA VAL A 118 -8.67 -9.49 -6.82
C VAL A 118 -7.18 -9.81 -6.99
N LEU A 119 -6.71 -10.95 -6.47
CA LEU A 119 -5.31 -11.34 -6.60
C LEU A 119 -4.89 -11.56 -8.05
N GLU A 120 -5.77 -12.12 -8.89
CA GLU A 120 -5.47 -12.30 -10.32
C GLU A 120 -5.41 -10.95 -11.06
N LYS A 121 -6.26 -9.98 -10.70
CA LYS A 121 -6.15 -8.60 -11.24
C LYS A 121 -4.84 -7.95 -10.82
N HIS A 122 -4.48 -7.99 -9.55
CA HIS A 122 -3.23 -7.40 -9.05
C HIS A 122 -2.00 -8.06 -9.67
N LYS A 123 -2.03 -9.39 -9.86
CA LYS A 123 -0.98 -10.11 -10.58
C LYS A 123 -0.81 -9.66 -12.03
N LYS A 124 -1.87 -9.26 -12.73
CA LYS A 124 -1.79 -8.69 -14.09
C LYS A 124 -1.19 -7.29 -14.11
N LEU A 125 -1.38 -6.52 -13.04
CA LEU A 125 -0.76 -5.20 -12.86
C LEU A 125 0.72 -5.31 -12.51
N THR A 126 1.13 -6.40 -11.88
CA THR A 126 2.53 -6.69 -11.58
C THR A 126 3.25 -7.19 -12.84
N ARG A 127 4.43 -6.62 -13.15
CA ARG A 127 5.23 -7.06 -14.29
C ARG A 127 5.69 -8.52 -14.16
N ARG A 128 6.09 -9.12 -15.27
CA ARG A 128 6.76 -10.43 -15.24
C ARG A 128 7.99 -10.39 -14.31
N GLY A 129 8.06 -11.36 -13.40
CA GLY A 129 9.11 -11.46 -12.38
C GLY A 129 8.98 -10.45 -11.23
N GLY A 130 7.92 -9.65 -11.19
CA GLY A 130 7.54 -8.86 -10.01
C GLY A 130 6.86 -9.71 -8.94
N ARG A 131 6.46 -9.07 -7.84
CA ARG A 131 5.92 -9.75 -6.66
C ARG A 131 4.54 -9.20 -6.26
N VAL A 132 3.60 -10.10 -5.99
CA VAL A 132 2.35 -9.77 -5.27
C VAL A 132 2.52 -10.23 -3.83
N ILE A 133 2.29 -9.33 -2.89
CA ILE A 133 2.52 -9.53 -1.46
C ILE A 133 1.22 -9.21 -0.73
N SER A 134 0.76 -10.11 0.14
CA SER A 134 -0.38 -9.87 1.02
C SER A 134 0.04 -9.98 2.47
N LYS A 135 -0.53 -9.12 3.31
CA LYS A 135 -0.39 -9.12 4.77
C LYS A 135 -1.79 -8.95 5.35
N ASP A 136 -2.44 -10.03 5.79
CA ASP A 136 -3.84 -9.98 6.28
C ASP A 136 -4.08 -10.61 7.66
N PHE A 137 -3.05 -11.16 8.29
CA PHE A 137 -3.17 -11.76 9.63
C PHE A 137 -2.45 -10.91 10.69
N ASP A 138 -3.20 -10.46 11.69
CA ASP A 138 -2.69 -9.91 12.94
C ASP A 138 -3.10 -10.85 14.09
N GLY A 139 -2.31 -11.89 14.34
CA GLY A 139 -2.58 -12.82 15.44
C GLY A 139 -1.47 -13.86 15.64
N SER A 140 -1.61 -14.64 16.71
CA SER A 140 -0.97 -15.95 16.84
C SER A 140 -2.06 -17.00 16.98
N VAL A 141 -1.97 -18.09 16.23
CA VAL A 141 -2.60 -19.35 16.63
C VAL A 141 -1.73 -19.95 17.73
N ALA A 142 -2.02 -19.59 18.97
CA ALA A 142 -1.56 -20.29 20.16
C ALA A 142 -2.77 -20.99 20.78
#